data_AF-A0A6M0LIY0-F1
#
_entry.id   AF-A0A6M0LIY0-F1
#
_cell.length_a   1.000
_cell.length_b   1.000
_cell.length_c   1.000
_cell.angle_alpha   90.00
_cell.angle_beta   90.00
_cell.angle_gamma   90.00
#
_symmetry.space_group_name_H-M   'P 1'
#
loop_
_entity.id
_entity.type
_entity.pdbx_description
1 polymer ?
#
loop_
_entity_poly.entity_id
_entity_poly.type
_entity_poly.pdbx_seq_one_letter_code
_entity_poly.pdbx_strand_id
1 'polypeptide(L)' 'MADTNENTIEQSFEKLEEIITKMESSDVSLDESFALYKSGMEELQHANSKIEQTKKAVLAISKEGGLEVFEGDE' A
#
# COMPACT_ATOMS: atom_id res chain seq x y z
N MET A 1 21.21 7.60 -10.39
CA MET A 1 20.72 6.37 -11.04
C MET A 1 19.32 6.17 -10.51
N ALA A 2 18.32 6.27 -11.39
CA ALA A 2 16.92 6.22 -11.02
C ALA A 2 16.46 4.78 -11.15
N ASP A 3 16.44 4.07 -10.01
CA ASP A 3 15.93 2.71 -9.93
C ASP A 3 14.42 2.71 -10.20
N THR A 4 14.10 2.36 -11.44
CA THR A 4 12.96 1.57 -11.91
C THR A 4 11.74 1.47 -10.98
N ASN A 5 10.80 2.39 -11.14
CA ASN A 5 9.36 2.17 -11.40
C ASN A 5 8.70 0.87 -10.85
N GLU A 6 8.89 0.56 -9.57
CA GLU A 6 7.93 -0.22 -8.79
C GLU A 6 7.38 0.70 -7.70
N ASN A 7 6.05 0.88 -7.64
CA ASN A 7 5.44 1.60 -6.52
C ASN A 7 5.75 0.84 -5.23
N THR A 8 6.58 1.45 -4.39
CA THR A 8 6.87 0.97 -3.04
C THR A 8 5.61 1.03 -2.18
N ILE A 9 5.64 0.36 -1.02
CA ILE A 9 4.54 0.41 -0.06
C ILE A 9 4.37 1.86 0.41
N GLU A 10 5.48 2.55 0.70
CA GLU A 10 5.55 3.94 1.12
C GLU A 10 4.93 4.88 0.09
N GLN A 11 5.29 4.73 -1.19
CA GLN A 11 4.67 5.51 -2.28
C GLN A 11 3.18 5.23 -2.44
N SER A 12 2.73 4.00 -2.16
CA SER A 12 1.31 3.66 -2.18
C SER A 12 0.57 4.41 -1.07
N PHE A 13 1.16 4.52 0.12
CA PHE A 13 0.61 5.32 1.22
C PHE A 13 0.63 6.82 0.92
N GLU A 14 1.68 7.36 0.33
CA GLU A 14 1.73 8.78 -0.11
C GLU A 14 0.60 9.10 -1.09
N LYS A 15 0.32 8.21 -2.05
CA LYS A 15 -0.80 8.39 -2.98
C LYS A 15 -2.15 8.31 -2.29
N LEU A 16 -2.32 7.40 -1.33
CA LEU A 16 -3.55 7.31 -0.55
C LEU A 16 -3.82 8.60 0.23
N GLU A 17 -2.79 9.17 0.87
CA GLU A 17 -2.84 10.48 1.54
C GLU A 17 -3.25 11.60 0.57
N GLU A 18 -2.67 11.63 -0.63
CA GLU A 18 -3.09 12.59 -1.67
C GLU A 18 -4.55 12.43 -2.10
N ILE A 19 -5.01 11.18 -2.26
CA ILE A 19 -6.40 10.88 -2.64
C ILE A 19 -7.35 11.35 -1.55
N ILE A 20 -7.04 11.07 -0.28
CA ILE A 20 -7.82 11.52 0.88
C ILE A 20 -7.86 13.05 0.92
N THR A 21 -6.71 13.71 0.81
CA THR A 21 -6.62 15.18 0.79
C THR A 21 -7.47 15.80 -0.32
N LYS A 22 -7.46 15.22 -1.52
CA LYS A 22 -8.29 15.68 -2.65
C LYS A 22 -9.78 15.46 -2.39
N MET A 23 -10.13 14.34 -1.77
CA MET A 23 -11.52 13.99 -1.44
C MET A 23 -12.10 14.82 -0.28
N GLU A 24 -11.25 15.35 0.60
CA GLU A 24 -11.65 16.29 1.68
C GLU A 24 -11.78 17.74 1.19
N SER A 25 -11.32 18.04 -0.03
CA SER A 25 -11.43 19.38 -0.60
C SER A 25 -12.89 19.78 -0.80
N SER A 26 -13.23 21.03 -0.46
CA SER A 26 -14.58 21.58 -0.66
C SER A 26 -14.95 21.75 -2.15
N ASP A 27 -13.96 21.68 -3.04
CA ASP A 27 -14.12 21.85 -4.48
C ASP A 27 -14.37 20.52 -5.22
N VAL A 28 -14.32 19.38 -4.52
CA VAL A 28 -14.49 18.07 -5.14
C VAL A 28 -15.97 17.83 -5.47
N SER A 29 -16.27 17.49 -6.72
CA SER A 29 -17.62 17.08 -7.08
C SER A 29 -17.92 15.65 -6.61
N LEU A 30 -19.20 15.28 -6.60
CA LEU A 30 -19.64 13.93 -6.25
C LEU A 30 -19.07 12.88 -7.21
N ASP A 31 -19.06 13.16 -8.51
CA ASP A 31 -18.50 12.25 -9.53
C ASP A 31 -16.98 12.09 -9.35
N GLU A 32 -16.26 13.17 -9.05
CA GLU A 32 -14.83 13.11 -8.73
C GLU A 32 -14.57 12.34 -7.45
N SER A 33 -15.44 12.48 -6.44
CA SER A 33 -15.36 11.72 -5.19
C SER A 33 -15.48 10.22 -5.43
N PHE A 34 -16.38 9.79 -6.32
CA PHE A 34 -16.49 8.38 -6.71
C PHE A 34 -15.24 7.88 -7.44
N ALA A 35 -14.67 8.69 -8.34
CA ALA A 35 -13.44 8.35 -9.04
C ALA A 35 -12.25 8.23 -8.08
N LEU A 36 -12.09 9.19 -7.16
CA LEU A 36 -11.06 9.19 -6.13
C LEU A 36 -11.22 8.00 -5.18
N TYR A 37 -12.43 7.70 -4.74
CA TYR A 37 -12.71 6.54 -3.89
C TYR A 37 -12.29 5.23 -4.58
N LYS A 38 -12.66 5.05 -5.85
CA LYS A 38 -12.27 3.87 -6.62
C LYS A 38 -10.75 3.77 -6.75
N SER A 39 -10.09 4.87 -7.09
CA SER A 39 -8.62 4.92 -7.18
C SER A 39 -7.96 4.61 -5.84
N GLY A 40 -8.51 5.11 -4.73
CA GLY A 40 -8.01 4.82 -3.39
C GLY A 40 -8.17 3.36 -3.01
N MET A 41 -9.29 2.72 -3.37
CA MET A 41 -9.48 1.29 -3.17
C MET A 41 -8.49 0.44 -3.97
N GLU A 42 -8.22 0.80 -5.23
CA GLU A 42 -7.25 0.10 -6.07
C GLU A 42 -5.83 0.23 -5.50
N GLU A 43 -5.42 1.43 -5.08
CA GLU A 43 -4.11 1.67 -4.47
C GLU A 43 -3.96 0.94 -3.12
N LEU A 44 -5.02 0.91 -2.31
CA LEU A 44 -5.04 0.16 -1.04
C LEU A 44 -4.86 -1.35 -1.28
N GLN A 45 -5.54 -1.90 -2.29
CA GLN A 45 -5.37 -3.31 -2.67
C GLN A 45 -3.94 -3.60 -3.13
N HIS A 46 -3.34 -2.69 -3.91
CA HIS A 46 -1.95 -2.80 -4.34
C HIS A 46 -0.98 -2.82 -3.15
N ALA A 47 -1.11 -1.87 -2.23
CA ALA A 47 -0.30 -1.80 -1.01
C ALA A 47 -0.42 -3.09 -0.19
N ASN A 48 -1.65 -3.58 0.02
CA ASN A 48 -1.90 -4.82 0.77
C ASN A 48 -1.26 -6.04 0.09
N SER A 49 -1.33 -6.13 -1.24
CA SER A 49 -0.68 -7.20 -2.00
C SER A 49 0.84 -7.18 -1.82
N LYS A 50 1.47 -6.01 -1.88
CA LYS A 50 2.92 -5.87 -1.69
C LYS A 50 3.33 -6.22 -0.25
N ILE A 51 2.55 -5.83 0.75
CA ILE A 51 2.76 -6.22 2.15
C ILE A 51 2.72 -7.75 2.30
N GLU A 52 1.72 -8.41 1.71
CA GLU A 52 1.58 -9.86 1.77
C GLU A 52 2.74 -10.60 1.08
N GLN A 53 3.22 -10.06 -0.05
CA GLN A 53 4.42 -10.59 -0.72
C GLN A 53 5.65 -10.47 0.17
N THR A 54 5.85 -9.32 0.81
CA THR A 54 6.97 -9.10 1.74
C THR A 54 6.88 -10.05 2.93
N LYS A 55 5.69 -10.23 3.52
CA LYS A 55 5.46 -11.21 4.60
C LYS A 55 5.86 -12.62 4.17
N LYS A 56 5.43 -13.07 2.98
CA LYS A 56 5.78 -14.40 2.44
C LYS A 56 7.28 -14.55 2.21
N ALA A 57 7.96 -13.52 1.70
CA ALA A 57 9.40 -13.54 1.50
C ALA A 57 10.14 -13.68 2.85
N VAL A 58 9.73 -12.92 3.87
CA VAL A 58 10.27 -13.03 5.23
C VAL A 58 10.05 -14.44 5.79
N LEU A 59 8.84 -14.98 5.68
CA LEU A 59 8.53 -16.36 6.12
C LEU A 59 9.36 -17.43 5.40
N ALA A 60 9.62 -17.26 4.11
CA ALA A 60 10.45 -18.19 3.33
C ALA A 60 11.91 -18.18 3.82
N ILE A 61 12.45 -17.00 4.13
CA ILE A 61 13.80 -16.84 4.71
C ILE A 61 13.86 -17.49 6.10
N SER A 62 12.82 -17.31 6.93
CA SER A 62 12.72 -17.97 8.24
C SER A 62 12.76 -19.51 8.14
N LYS A 63 12.08 -20.10 7.15
CA LYS A 63 12.06 -21.56 6.92
C LYS A 63 13.40 -22.12 6.42
N GLU A 64 14.20 -21.33 5.74
CA GLU A 64 15.53 -21.74 5.24
C GLU A 64 16.65 -21.60 6.29
N GLY A 65 16.32 -21.13 7.51
CA GLY A 65 17.12 -21.38 8.71
C GLY A 65 17.77 -20.16 9.37
N GLY A 66 17.13 -18.99 9.43
CA GLY A 66 17.80 -17.81 10.01
C GLY A 66 17.00 -16.76 10.80
N LEU A 67 15.67 -16.75 10.81
CA LEU A 67 14.92 -15.66 11.46
C LEU A 67 13.67 -16.17 12.19
N GLU A 68 13.61 -15.98 13.51
CA GLU A 68 12.37 -16.09 14.27
C GLU A 68 11.41 -14.99 13.80
N VAL A 69 10.25 -15.42 13.30
CA VAL A 69 9.17 -14.50 12.93
C VAL A 69 8.61 -13.95 14.23
N PHE A 70 8.68 -12.63 14.42
CA PHE A 70 8.00 -11.98 15.53
C PHE A 70 6.50 -12.05 15.26
N GLU A 71 5.85 -13.12 15.71
CA GLU A 71 4.40 -13.18 15.86
C GLU A 71 4.07 -12.21 16.99
N GLY A 72 3.68 -10.99 16.64
CA GLY A 72 3.05 -10.11 17.61
C GLY A 72 1.78 -10.82 18.09
N ASP A 73 1.84 -11.37 19.31
CA ASP A 73 0.67 -11.90 20.00
C ASP A 73 -0.45 -10.86 19.95
N GLU A 74 -1.61 -11.25 19.42
CA GLU A 74 -2.87 -10.54 19.65
C GLU A 74 -3.25 -10.55 21.13
#